data_AF-A0A515A9Q9-F1
#
_entry.id   AF-A0A515A9Q9-F1
#
_cell.length_a   1.000
_cell.length_b   1.000
_cell.length_c   1.000
_cell.angle_alpha   90.00
_cell.angle_beta   90.00
_cell.angle_gamma   90.00
#
_symmetry.space_group_name_H-M   'P 1'
#
loop_
_entity.id
_entity.type
_entity.pdbx_description
1 polymer ?
#
loop_
_entity_poly.entity_id
_entity_poly.type
_entity_poly.pdbx_seq_one_letter_code
_entity_poly.pdbx_strand_id
1 'polypeptide(L)'
;MTQHAHNLKQQIERILHWEQSSHWRFRDFVQLSELIYRHTHRRVEAHELQLFWQSSDANSSFFLDTLAQFADYADWEDFCTRNFYGTVEVDEETQLLHAPMWEIPTRWVVVICWLSVLASIVIGVLLVWKH
;
A
#
# COMPACT_ATOMS: atom_id res chain seq x y z
N MET A 1 17.69 -12.49 -0.91
CA MET A 1 16.65 -11.99 -1.84
C MET A 1 15.23 -12.43 -1.46
N THR A 2 15.03 -13.64 -0.91
CA THR A 2 13.70 -14.19 -0.59
C THR A 2 12.93 -13.43 0.52
N GLN A 3 13.62 -12.85 1.51
CA GLN A 3 12.96 -12.16 2.62
C GLN A 3 12.24 -10.87 2.19
N HIS A 4 12.86 -10.04 1.34
CA HIS A 4 12.20 -8.84 0.81
C HIS A 4 10.98 -9.21 -0.03
N ALA A 5 11.08 -10.25 -0.86
CA ALA A 5 9.95 -10.73 -1.64
C ALA A 5 8.80 -11.21 -0.75
N HIS A 6 9.10 -11.86 0.38
CA HIS A 6 8.09 -12.24 1.37
C HIS A 6 7.42 -11.03 2.03
N ASN A 7 8.22 -10.03 2.44
CA ASN A 7 7.69 -8.79 3.02
C ASN A 7 6.78 -8.04 2.03
N LEU A 8 7.14 -8.02 0.75
CA LEU A 8 6.34 -7.40 -0.30
C LEU A 8 4.98 -8.11 -0.46
N LYS A 9 4.98 -9.45 -0.51
CA LYS A 9 3.74 -10.24 -0.54
C LYS A 9 2.83 -9.93 0.64
N GLN A 10 3.39 -9.91 1.85
CA GLN A 10 2.63 -9.58 3.06
C GLN A 10 2.07 -8.16 3.06
N GLN A 11 2.77 -7.21 2.46
CA GLN A 11 2.27 -5.84 2.35
C GLN A 11 1.13 -5.74 1.34
N ILE A 12 1.26 -6.41 0.19
CA ILE A 12 0.20 -6.50 -0.81
C ILE A 12 -1.05 -7.18 -0.22
N GLU A 13 -0.89 -8.29 0.51
CA GLU A 13 -1.99 -8.96 1.20
C GLU A 13 -2.71 -8.03 2.19
N ARG A 14 -1.96 -7.20 2.92
CA ARG A 14 -2.53 -6.19 3.82
C ARG A 14 -3.30 -5.10 3.08
N ILE A 15 -2.81 -4.64 1.92
CA ILE A 15 -3.48 -3.62 1.09
C ILE A 15 -4.81 -4.17 0.54
N LEU A 16 -4.81 -5.42 0.09
CA LEU A 16 -5.98 -6.04 -0.53
C LEU A 16 -7.07 -6.39 0.48
N HIS A 17 -6.70 -6.61 1.75
CA HIS A 17 -7.62 -7.11 2.79
C HIS A 17 -8.36 -8.40 2.39
N TRP A 18 -7.72 -9.22 1.56
CA TRP A 18 -8.23 -10.54 1.16
C TRP A 18 -7.85 -11.59 2.21
N GLU A 19 -8.34 -12.82 2.02
CA GLU A 19 -7.84 -13.96 2.78
C GLU A 19 -6.35 -14.21 2.51
N GLN A 20 -5.70 -15.02 3.35
CA GLN A 20 -4.29 -15.36 3.15
C GLN A 20 -4.05 -15.96 1.76
N SER A 21 -2.90 -15.63 1.16
CA SER A 21 -2.58 -16.06 -0.20
C SER A 21 -2.51 -17.58 -0.40
N SER A 22 -2.40 -18.35 0.68
CA SER A 22 -2.54 -19.81 0.68
C SER A 22 -3.92 -20.30 0.19
N HIS A 23 -4.96 -19.47 0.28
CA HIS A 23 -6.32 -19.78 -0.16
C HIS A 23 -6.67 -19.21 -1.54
N TRP A 24 -5.77 -18.41 -2.13
CA TRP A 24 -6.04 -17.76 -3.40
C TRP A 24 -6.12 -18.79 -4.54
N ARG A 25 -7.11 -18.60 -5.40
CA ARG A 25 -7.31 -19.31 -6.66
C ARG A 25 -6.84 -18.44 -7.81
N PHE A 26 -6.70 -19.05 -8.99
CA PHE A 26 -6.31 -18.34 -10.21
C PHE A 26 -7.15 -17.07 -10.48
N ARG A 27 -8.46 -17.11 -10.20
CA ARG A 27 -9.35 -15.95 -10.34
C ARG A 27 -8.93 -14.73 -9.49
N ASP A 28 -8.37 -14.98 -8.30
CA ASP A 28 -7.96 -13.92 -7.38
C ASP A 28 -6.69 -13.25 -7.92
N PHE A 29 -5.79 -14.01 -8.56
CA PHE A 29 -4.65 -13.47 -9.29
C PHE A 29 -5.06 -12.68 -10.55
N VAL A 30 -6.14 -13.08 -11.24
CA VAL A 30 -6.71 -12.28 -12.35
C VAL A 30 -7.23 -10.95 -11.83
N GLN A 31 -7.95 -10.96 -10.70
CA GLN A 31 -8.42 -9.73 -10.07
C GLN A 31 -7.25 -8.84 -9.61
N LEU A 32 -6.19 -9.44 -9.05
CA LEU A 32 -5.00 -8.71 -8.63
C LEU A 32 -4.28 -8.06 -9.81
N SER A 33 -4.12 -8.79 -10.91
CA SER A 33 -3.58 -8.26 -12.18
C SER A 33 -4.35 -7.02 -12.65
N GLU A 34 -5.68 -7.06 -12.58
CA GLU A 34 -6.52 -5.92 -12.95
C GLU A 34 -6.32 -4.73 -11.99
N LEU A 35 -6.23 -4.98 -10.67
CA LEU A 35 -5.99 -3.92 -9.69
C LEU A 35 -4.62 -3.26 -9.88
N ILE A 36 -3.57 -4.06 -10.10
CA ILE A 36 -2.23 -3.56 -10.41
C ILE A 36 -2.26 -2.69 -11.67
N TYR A 37 -2.95 -3.13 -12.71
CA TYR A 37 -3.08 -2.37 -13.94
C TYR A 37 -3.81 -1.04 -13.71
N ARG A 38 -4.90 -1.04 -12.93
CA ARG A 38 -5.64 0.19 -12.62
C ARG A 38 -4.83 1.19 -11.80
N HIS A 39 -3.97 0.73 -10.90
CA HIS A 39 -3.15 1.58 -10.04
C HIS A 39 -1.88 2.09 -10.76
N THR A 40 -1.14 1.18 -11.39
CA THR A 40 0.20 1.46 -11.93
C THR A 40 0.20 1.72 -13.44
N HIS A 41 -0.92 1.45 -14.14
CA HIS A 41 -1.03 1.44 -15.61
C HIS A 41 -0.08 0.44 -16.31
N ARG A 42 0.55 -0.47 -15.54
CA ARG A 42 1.44 -1.51 -16.06
C ARG A 42 0.73 -2.85 -16.02
N ARG A 43 0.91 -3.65 -17.07
CA ARG A 43 0.32 -4.99 -17.15
C ARG A 43 1.25 -6.01 -16.53
N VAL A 44 0.67 -6.86 -15.69
CA VAL A 44 1.33 -8.01 -15.09
C VAL A 44 0.40 -9.20 -15.26
N GLU A 45 0.91 -10.33 -15.75
CA GLU A 45 0.08 -11.48 -16.03
C GLU A 45 -0.32 -12.23 -14.75
N ALA A 46 -1.55 -12.74 -14.70
CA ALA A 46 -2.05 -13.49 -13.53
C ALA A 46 -1.23 -14.75 -13.23
N HIS A 47 -0.69 -15.39 -14.26
CA HIS A 47 0.17 -16.57 -14.09
C HIS A 47 1.53 -16.21 -13.47
N GLU A 48 2.10 -15.06 -13.81
CA GLU A 48 3.36 -14.57 -13.22
C GLU A 48 3.15 -14.22 -11.75
N LEU A 49 2.02 -13.58 -11.42
CA LEU A 49 1.63 -13.34 -10.04
C LEU A 49 1.49 -14.67 -9.28
N GLN A 50 0.77 -15.64 -9.83
CA GLN A 50 0.61 -16.93 -9.18
C GLN A 50 1.95 -17.62 -8.89
N LEU A 51 2.86 -17.65 -9.87
CA LEU A 51 4.20 -18.20 -9.70
C LEU A 51 4.99 -17.43 -8.64
N PHE A 52 4.96 -16.10 -8.68
CA PHE A 52 5.63 -15.27 -7.69
C PHE A 52 5.15 -15.63 -6.28
N TRP A 53 3.85 -15.78 -6.04
CA TRP A 53 3.34 -16.17 -4.73
C TRP A 53 3.78 -17.58 -4.30
N GLN A 54 3.84 -18.53 -5.24
CA GLN A 54 4.20 -19.93 -4.97
C GLN A 54 5.71 -20.18 -4.78
N SER A 55 6.58 -19.62 -5.62
CA SER A 55 8.03 -19.94 -5.60
C SER A 55 8.92 -18.75 -5.24
N SER A 56 8.39 -17.54 -5.11
CA SER A 56 9.18 -16.30 -4.91
C SER A 56 10.20 -16.02 -6.02
N ASP A 57 10.17 -16.78 -7.12
CA ASP A 57 10.92 -16.50 -8.34
C ASP A 57 10.22 -15.39 -9.12
N ALA A 58 10.43 -14.15 -8.70
CA ALA A 58 10.13 -13.00 -9.54
C ALA A 58 11.26 -12.85 -10.57
N ASN A 59 10.93 -13.04 -11.84
CA ASN A 59 11.94 -13.19 -12.90
C ASN A 59 12.43 -11.87 -13.51
N SER A 60 11.84 -10.71 -13.20
CA SER A 60 12.30 -9.43 -13.76
C SER A 60 12.24 -8.27 -12.76
N SER A 61 13.21 -7.35 -12.84
CA SER A 61 13.19 -6.11 -12.06
C SER A 61 11.92 -5.31 -12.34
N PHE A 62 11.46 -5.26 -13.60
CA PHE A 62 10.23 -4.57 -13.98
C PHE A 62 8.98 -5.11 -13.25
N PHE A 63 8.89 -6.43 -13.06
CA PHE A 63 7.80 -7.06 -12.32
C PHE A 63 7.84 -6.63 -10.84
N LEU A 64 9.02 -6.68 -10.22
CA LEU A 64 9.21 -6.28 -8.83
C LEU A 64 8.94 -4.78 -8.63
N ASP A 65 9.38 -3.94 -9.55
CA ASP A 65 9.11 -2.50 -9.54
C ASP A 65 7.61 -2.23 -9.64
N THR A 66 6.91 -2.96 -10.50
CA THR A 66 5.46 -2.80 -10.68
C THR A 66 4.70 -3.21 -9.42
N LEU A 67 5.12 -4.29 -8.74
CA LEU A 67 4.53 -4.69 -7.46
C LEU A 67 4.88 -3.73 -6.32
N ALA A 68 6.10 -3.19 -6.29
CA ALA A 68 6.50 -2.17 -5.33
C ALA A 68 5.68 -0.89 -5.52
N GLN A 69 5.46 -0.46 -6.77
CA GLN A 69 4.58 0.67 -7.12
C GLN A 69 3.13 0.42 -6.75
N PHE A 70 2.63 -0.82 -6.90
CA PHE A 70 1.31 -1.19 -6.40
C PHE A 70 1.20 -1.06 -4.88
N ALA A 71 2.31 -1.21 -4.16
CA ALA A 71 2.40 -0.99 -2.72
C ALA A 71 2.81 0.45 -2.32
N ASP A 72 2.72 1.41 -3.25
CA ASP A 72 3.04 2.83 -3.09
C ASP A 72 4.53 3.14 -2.80
N TYR A 73 5.44 2.30 -3.31
CA TYR A 73 6.88 2.59 -3.37
C TYR A 73 7.30 3.12 -4.74
N ALA A 74 8.42 3.81 -4.83
CA ALA A 74 8.90 4.33 -6.12
C ALA A 74 9.30 3.19 -7.08
N ASP A 75 10.03 2.22 -6.54
CA ASP A 75 10.56 1.05 -7.23
C ASP A 75 10.93 -0.05 -6.22
N TRP A 76 11.43 -1.18 -6.71
CA TRP A 76 11.83 -2.31 -5.88
C TRP A 76 12.98 -2.00 -4.91
N GLU A 77 13.92 -1.14 -5.32
CA GLU A 77 15.06 -0.76 -4.49
C GLU A 77 14.63 0.15 -3.33
N ASP A 78 13.73 1.10 -3.59
CA ASP A 78 13.08 1.92 -2.56
C ASP A 78 12.33 1.05 -1.55
N PHE A 79 11.60 0.03 -2.02
CA PHE A 79 10.98 -0.95 -1.14
C PHE A 79 12.01 -1.70 -0.29
N CYS A 80 13.08 -2.20 -0.90
CA CYS A 80 14.12 -2.95 -0.19
C CYS A 80 14.79 -2.10 0.88
N THR A 81 15.14 -0.85 0.55
CA THR A 81 15.83 0.10 1.42
C THR A 81 14.96 0.50 2.62
N ARG A 82 13.70 0.88 2.37
CA ARG A 82 12.78 1.30 3.45
C ARG A 82 12.37 0.15 4.36
N ASN A 83 12.38 -1.09 3.84
CA ASN A 83 12.07 -2.29 4.60
C ASN A 83 13.33 -3.06 5.03
N PHE A 84 14.51 -2.45 4.92
CA PHE A 84 15.78 -2.98 5.44
C PHE A 84 15.89 -2.78 6.96
N TYR A 85 14.87 -3.17 7.72
CA TYR A 85 14.94 -3.13 9.18
C TYR A 85 15.72 -4.35 9.68
N GLY A 86 17.05 -4.20 9.65
CA GLY A 86 18.04 -5.12 10.22
C GLY A 86 19.37 -4.45 10.57
N THR A 87 19.65 -3.22 10.11
CA THR A 87 20.85 -2.48 10.53
C THR A 87 20.53 -0.99 10.59
N VAL A 88 20.57 -0.46 11.81
CA VAL A 88 20.50 0.97 12.14
C VAL A 88 21.61 1.72 11.43
N GLU A 89 21.28 2.78 10.68
CA GLU A 89 21.92 4.09 10.82
C GLU A 89 20.85 5.16 10.61
N VAL A 90 20.54 5.85 11.71
CA VAL A 90 19.83 7.14 11.68
C VAL A 90 20.84 8.11 11.10
N ASP A 91 20.75 8.37 9.79
CA ASP A 91 21.39 9.55 9.20
C ASP A 91 20.33 10.65 9.10
N GLU A 92 20.42 11.60 10.03
CA GLU A 92 19.52 12.74 10.21
C GLU A 92 19.63 13.77 9.06
N GLU A 93 20.53 13.59 8.08
CA GLU A 93 20.85 14.65 7.10
C GLU A 93 20.11 14.55 5.76
N THR A 94 19.38 13.46 5.48
CA THR A 94 18.52 13.38 4.26
C THR A 94 17.04 13.66 4.50
N GLN A 95 16.63 13.98 5.74
CA GLN A 95 15.25 14.37 6.06
C GLN A 95 14.79 15.70 5.42
N LEU A 96 15.68 16.52 4.84
CA LEU A 96 15.31 17.84 4.32
C LEU A 96 14.81 17.89 2.87
N LEU A 97 14.95 16.83 2.06
CA LEU A 97 14.55 16.89 0.65
C LEU A 97 13.40 15.96 0.25
N HIS A 98 13.05 14.94 1.04
CA HIS A 98 11.87 14.14 0.78
C HIS A 98 11.19 13.79 2.09
N ALA A 99 10.36 14.72 2.57
CA ALA A 99 9.30 14.34 3.48
C ALA A 99 8.55 13.16 2.85
N PRO A 100 8.38 12.02 3.54
CA PRO A 100 7.46 11.00 3.08
C PRO A 100 6.09 11.67 3.11
N MET A 101 5.63 12.11 1.95
CA MET A 101 4.29 12.63 1.78
C MET A 101 3.38 11.42 1.96
N TRP A 102 2.98 11.21 3.20
CA TRP A 102 1.98 10.24 3.59
C TRP A 102 0.68 10.77 2.98
N GLU A 103 0.35 10.29 1.78
CA GLU A 103 -0.94 10.57 1.17
C GLU A 103 -2.00 9.96 2.08
N ILE A 104 -2.55 10.80 2.96
CA ILE A 104 -3.66 10.46 3.84
C ILE A 104 -4.73 9.88 2.92
N PRO A 105 -5.12 8.60 3.09
CA PRO A 105 -6.10 7.99 2.23
C PRO A 105 -7.33 8.88 2.24
N THR A 106 -7.77 9.37 1.09
CA THR A 106 -8.85 10.38 0.95
C THR A 106 -10.12 10.03 1.73
N ARG A 107 -10.31 8.75 2.07
CA ARG A 107 -11.31 8.23 3.00
C ARG A 107 -11.26 8.84 4.41
N TRP A 108 -10.07 9.13 4.96
CA TRP A 108 -9.92 9.77 6.27
C TRP A 108 -10.29 11.26 6.23
N VAL A 109 -9.99 11.96 5.13
CA VAL A 109 -10.40 13.36 4.94
C VAL A 109 -11.92 13.47 4.99
N VAL A 110 -12.64 12.54 4.36
CA VAL A 110 -14.11 12.48 4.43
C VAL A 110 -14.57 12.28 5.88
N VAL A 111 -13.98 11.33 6.62
CA VAL A 111 -14.34 11.09 8.04
C VAL A 111 -14.11 12.32 8.91
N ILE A 112 -12.97 13.00 8.76
CA ILE A 112 -12.62 14.22 9.52
C ILE A 112 -13.58 15.37 9.17
N CYS A 113 -13.91 15.54 7.88
CA CYS A 113 -14.90 16.53 7.44
C CYS A 113 -16.28 16.28 8.04
N TRP A 114 -16.76 15.04 8.04
CA TRP A 114 -18.05 14.69 8.65
C TRP A 114 -18.07 14.94 10.16
N LEU A 115 -16.98 14.64 10.87
CA LEU A 115 -16.86 14.93 12.30
C LEU A 115 -16.91 16.44 12.60
N SER A 116 -16.27 17.27 11.77
CA SER A 116 -16.30 18.73 11.92
C SER A 116 -17.70 19.31 11.70
N VAL A 117 -18.43 18.81 10.70
CA VAL A 117 -19.81 19.20 10.42
C VAL A 117 -20.72 18.81 11.59
N LEU A 118 -20.62 17.57 12.09
CA LEU A 118 -21.40 17.11 13.24
C LEU A 118 -21.11 17.94 14.50
N ALA A 119 -19.84 18.24 14.78
CA ALA A 119 -19.47 19.08 15.92
C ALA A 119 -20.10 20.48 15.83
N SER A 120 -20.08 21.10 14.64
CA SER A 120 -20.68 22.43 14.42
C SER A 120 -22.19 22.43 14.65
N ILE A 121 -22.90 21.39 14.18
CA ILE A 121 -24.34 21.23 14.39
C ILE A 121 -24.65 21.07 15.88
N VAL A 122 -23.89 20.22 16.59
CA VAL A 122 -24.06 20.00 18.04
C VAL A 122 -23.85 21.30 18.82
N ILE A 123 -22.81 22.09 18.49
CA ILE A 123 -22.57 23.38 19.13
C ILE A 123 -23.72 24.36 18.86
N GLY A 124 -24.22 24.41 17.61
CA GLY A 124 -25.37 25.24 17.26
C GLY A 124 -26.64 24.88 18.05
N VAL A 125 -26.94 23.58 18.18
CA VAL A 125 -28.09 23.10 18.96
C VAL A 125 -27.93 23.42 20.45
N LEU A 126 -26.73 23.24 21.01
CA LEU A 126 -26.46 23.57 22.42
C LEU A 126 -26.62 25.08 22.71
N LEU A 127 -26.24 25.94 21.77
CA LEU A 127 -26.41 27.39 21.91
C LEU A 127 -27.89 27.81 21.86
N VAL A 128 -28.68 27.18 20.99
CA VAL A 128 -30.14 27.43 20.89
C VAL A 128 -30.89 26.94 22.13
N TRP A 129 -30.46 25.84 22.74
CA TRP A 129 -31.10 25.30 23.95
C TRP A 129 -30.71 26.03 25.24
N LYS A 130 -29.61 26.79 25.24
CA LYS A 130 -29.15 27.55 26.41
C LYS A 130 -29.72 28.97 26.46
N HIS A 131 -30.48 29.39 25.45
CA HIS A 131 -31.17 30.68 25.39
C HIS A 131 -32.67 30.51 25.61
#